data_AF-A0A4U5TV65-F1
#
_entry.id   AF-A0A4U5TV65-F1
#
_cell.length_a   1.000
_cell.length_b   1.000
_cell.length_c   1.000
_cell.angle_alpha   90.00
_cell.angle_beta   90.00
_cell.angle_gamma   90.00
#
_symmetry.space_group_name_H-M   'P 1'
#
loop_
_entity.id
_entity.type
_entity.pdbx_description
1 polymer ?
#
loop_
_entity_poly.entity_id
_entity_poly.type
_entity_poly.pdbx_seq_one_letter_code
_entity_poly.pdbx_strand_id
1 'polypeptide(L)'
;MEKKFIFFPGKISVVFRKGPRGYLRQDPSDAAKLLKDNPSLQDKSAPLKEDTVKQNALTVVRQRGGDVSDRTEVLGEYILQFGKYKGKSFRWLLENDVGYTVYLLKHREKEEAAGVCTTEGHKKASLLSFVDYARSFEEIISLLRFQSEKPTSQAASEDDQLVGFGTRAKSTWQEVWQNRADGYAAFIMRAKCFPGS
;
A
#
# COMPACT_ATOMS: atom_id res chain seq x y z
N MET A 1 -21.84 -36.65 11.65
CA MET A 1 -20.48 -36.10 11.88
C MET A 1 -20.63 -34.78 12.60
N GLU A 2 -20.39 -34.73 13.90
CA GLU A 2 -20.41 -33.46 14.65
C GLU A 2 -19.17 -32.64 14.26
N LYS A 3 -19.37 -31.44 13.70
CA LYS A 3 -18.29 -30.48 13.53
C LYS A 3 -17.87 -30.02 14.93
N LYS A 4 -16.78 -30.58 15.46
CA LYS A 4 -16.12 -30.03 16.65
C LYS A 4 -15.70 -28.60 16.33
N PHE A 5 -16.42 -27.64 16.92
CA PHE A 5 -16.06 -26.23 16.85
C PHE A 5 -14.86 -26.03 17.78
N ILE A 6 -13.66 -25.94 17.20
CA ILE A 6 -12.45 -25.63 17.96
C ILE A 6 -12.43 -24.12 18.17
N PHE A 7 -12.56 -23.71 19.43
CA PHE A 7 -12.55 -22.30 19.83
C PHE A 7 -11.11 -21.85 20.16
N PHE A 8 -10.66 -20.77 19.52
CA PHE A 8 -9.35 -20.17 19.73
C PHE A 8 -9.54 -18.76 20.33
N PRO A 9 -9.51 -18.59 21.66
CA PRO A 9 -9.78 -17.31 22.32
C PRO A 9 -8.75 -16.22 21.96
N GLY A 10 -7.54 -16.62 21.56
CA GLY A 10 -6.46 -15.72 21.18
C GLY A 10 -6.36 -15.44 19.69
N LYS A 11 -7.32 -15.90 18.89
CA LYS A 11 -7.31 -15.68 17.45
C LYS A 11 -7.48 -14.19 17.15
N ILE A 12 -6.59 -13.64 16.32
CA ILE A 12 -6.63 -12.24 15.93
C ILE A 12 -6.56 -12.07 14.41
N SER A 13 -7.25 -11.05 13.90
CA SER A 13 -7.21 -10.63 12.49
C SER A 13 -6.42 -9.35 12.30
N VAL A 14 -6.18 -8.95 11.06
CA VAL A 14 -5.59 -7.64 10.72
C VAL A 14 -6.65 -6.57 10.89
N VAL A 15 -6.30 -5.45 11.53
CA VAL A 15 -7.18 -4.28 11.64
C VAL A 15 -6.70 -3.17 10.72
N PHE A 16 -7.23 -3.15 9.50
CA PHE A 16 -6.87 -2.13 8.51
C PHE A 16 -7.33 -0.73 8.91
N ARG A 17 -6.43 0.26 8.77
CA ARG A 17 -6.80 1.66 8.89
C ARG A 17 -7.61 2.11 7.67
N LYS A 18 -8.78 2.67 7.95
CA LYS A 18 -9.72 3.17 6.94
C LYS A 18 -9.95 4.67 7.12
N GLY A 19 -10.19 5.37 6.02
CA GLY A 19 -10.59 6.78 6.02
C GLY A 19 -12.08 6.96 6.28
N PRO A 20 -12.60 8.20 6.31
CA PRO A 20 -14.02 8.48 6.56
C PRO A 20 -14.98 7.79 5.58
N ARG A 21 -14.52 7.53 4.35
CA ARG A 21 -15.29 6.84 3.30
C ARG A 21 -15.12 5.32 3.31
N GLY A 22 -14.49 4.74 4.33
CA GLY A 22 -14.28 3.30 4.46
C GLY A 22 -13.15 2.70 3.62
N TYR A 23 -12.51 3.49 2.74
CA TYR A 23 -11.35 3.04 1.96
C TYR A 23 -10.09 2.92 2.80
N LEU A 24 -9.20 2.00 2.42
CA LEU A 24 -7.89 1.82 3.06
C LEU A 24 -7.07 3.12 3.03
N ARG A 25 -6.53 3.50 4.20
CA ARG A 25 -5.53 4.56 4.30
C ARG A 25 -4.17 4.03 3.88
N GLN A 26 -3.58 4.68 2.88
CA GLN A 26 -2.24 4.33 2.37
C GLN A 26 -1.13 5.19 2.99
N ASP A 27 -1.45 6.30 3.63
CA ASP A 27 -0.47 7.12 4.34
C ASP A 27 0.00 6.40 5.62
N PRO A 28 1.29 6.45 6.00
CA PRO A 28 1.81 5.75 7.18
C PRO A 28 1.18 6.26 8.49
N SER A 29 0.99 5.38 9.46
CA SER A 29 0.62 5.75 10.84
C SER A 29 1.75 6.54 11.51
N ASP A 30 1.46 7.17 12.65
CA ASP A 30 2.50 7.90 13.38
C ASP A 30 3.61 6.96 13.90
N ALA A 31 3.26 5.72 14.25
CA ALA A 31 4.24 4.69 14.59
C ALA A 31 5.11 4.29 13.38
N ALA A 32 4.53 4.22 12.17
CA ALA A 32 5.29 3.98 10.94
C ALA A 32 6.15 5.17 10.52
N LYS A 33 5.63 6.40 10.65
CA LYS A 33 6.39 7.63 10.39
C LYS A 33 7.60 7.73 11.31
N LEU A 34 7.46 7.43 12.60
CA LEU A 34 8.57 7.44 13.54
C LEU A 34 9.76 6.59 13.06
N LEU A 35 9.50 5.36 12.59
CA LEU A 35 10.55 4.47 12.07
C LEU A 35 11.07 4.90 10.70
N LYS A 36 10.19 5.45 9.86
CA LYS A 36 10.54 5.96 8.53
C LYS A 36 11.49 7.16 8.63
N ASP A 37 11.18 8.09 9.53
CA ASP A 37 11.87 9.38 9.65
C ASP A 37 13.12 9.29 10.54
N ASN A 38 13.27 8.22 11.33
CA ASN A 38 14.42 8.00 12.20
C ASN A 38 15.13 6.67 11.88
N PRO A 39 16.05 6.64 10.89
CA PRO A 39 16.79 5.44 10.51
C PRO A 39 17.63 4.78 11.61
N SER A 40 17.95 5.51 12.69
CA SER A 40 18.65 4.97 13.87
C SER A 40 17.80 3.97 14.66
N LEU A 41 16.47 4.05 14.55
CA LEU A 41 15.52 3.13 15.20
C LEU A 41 15.25 1.86 14.39
N GLN A 42 15.77 1.77 13.16
CA GLN A 42 15.54 0.63 12.28
C GLN A 42 16.46 -0.54 12.68
N ASP A 43 15.92 -1.76 12.63
CA ASP A 43 16.69 -2.98 12.89
C ASP A 43 17.71 -3.24 11.78
N LYS A 44 19.00 -3.27 12.14
CA LYS A 44 20.14 -3.51 11.24
C LYS A 44 20.75 -4.91 11.39
N SER A 45 20.14 -5.78 12.19
CA SER A 45 20.61 -7.15 12.39
C SER A 45 20.67 -7.94 11.08
N ALA A 46 21.32 -9.10 11.08
CA ALA A 46 21.25 -10.02 9.95
C ALA A 46 19.82 -10.61 9.82
N PRO A 47 19.30 -10.82 8.60
CA PRO A 47 18.06 -11.54 8.37
C PRO A 47 18.10 -12.97 8.93
N LEU A 48 17.04 -13.39 9.61
CA LEU A 48 16.86 -14.75 10.10
C LEU A 48 16.38 -15.69 8.98
N LYS A 49 16.71 -16.98 9.13
CA LYS A 49 16.20 -18.06 8.27
C LYS A 49 14.68 -18.17 8.42
N GLU A 50 14.00 -18.55 7.33
CA GLU A 50 12.54 -18.67 7.30
C GLU A 50 12.02 -19.62 8.38
N ASP A 51 12.66 -20.79 8.57
CA ASP A 51 12.27 -21.75 9.61
C ASP A 51 12.32 -21.15 11.03
N THR A 52 13.31 -20.31 11.31
CA THR A 52 13.42 -19.61 12.59
C THR A 52 12.29 -18.60 12.75
N VAL A 53 11.98 -17.82 11.70
CA VAL A 53 10.86 -16.87 11.72
C VAL A 53 9.53 -17.59 11.93
N LYS A 54 9.33 -18.72 11.25
CA LYS A 54 8.14 -19.58 11.37
C LYS A 54 7.99 -20.14 12.78
N GLN A 55 9.06 -20.67 13.36
CA GLN A 55 9.01 -21.26 14.70
C GLN A 55 8.71 -20.20 15.77
N ASN A 56 9.28 -19.00 15.63
CA ASN A 56 8.97 -17.87 16.50
C ASN A 56 7.49 -17.47 16.39
N ALA A 57 6.98 -17.35 15.17
CA ALA A 57 5.57 -17.03 14.91
C ALA A 57 4.61 -18.08 15.53
N LEU A 58 4.88 -19.38 15.31
CA LEU A 58 4.10 -20.46 15.91
C LEU A 58 4.09 -20.41 17.44
N THR A 59 5.22 -20.06 18.04
CA THR A 59 5.34 -19.91 19.49
C THR A 59 4.47 -18.76 19.99
N VAL A 60 4.50 -17.61 19.33
CA VAL A 60 3.67 -16.44 19.66
C VAL A 60 2.17 -16.76 19.53
N VAL A 61 1.76 -17.37 18.42
CA VAL A 61 0.36 -17.77 18.19
C VAL A 61 -0.11 -18.75 19.27
N ARG A 62 0.71 -19.76 19.60
CA ARG A 62 0.39 -20.73 20.66
C ARG A 62 0.28 -20.06 22.03
N GLN A 63 1.22 -19.18 22.38
CA GLN A 63 1.25 -18.51 23.68
C GLN A 63 0.02 -17.63 23.92
N ARG A 64 -0.50 -16.97 22.88
CA ARG A 64 -1.74 -16.19 23.00
C ARG A 64 -3.03 -17.04 22.99
N GLY A 65 -2.95 -18.33 22.67
CA GLY A 65 -4.13 -19.19 22.48
C GLY A 65 -4.80 -19.04 21.11
N GLY A 66 -4.03 -18.70 20.08
CA GLY A 66 -4.48 -18.59 18.69
C GLY A 66 -4.43 -19.92 17.93
N ASP A 67 -4.86 -19.88 16.66
CA ASP A 67 -4.93 -21.06 15.80
C ASP A 67 -3.63 -21.24 15.00
N VAL A 68 -2.78 -22.17 15.43
CA VAL A 68 -1.53 -22.51 14.72
C VAL A 68 -1.76 -23.25 13.40
N SER A 69 -2.97 -23.75 13.15
CA SER A 69 -3.35 -24.36 11.87
C SER A 69 -3.82 -23.33 10.84
N ASP A 70 -4.21 -22.14 11.29
CA ASP A 70 -4.52 -21.01 10.43
C ASP A 70 -3.22 -20.37 9.90
N ARG A 71 -2.93 -20.65 8.62
CA ARG A 71 -1.75 -20.10 7.93
C ARG A 71 -1.71 -18.57 7.96
N THR A 72 -2.83 -17.90 7.79
CA THR A 72 -2.90 -16.44 7.78
C THR A 72 -2.61 -15.89 9.17
N GLU A 73 -3.12 -16.53 10.21
CA GLU A 73 -2.82 -16.14 11.59
C GLU A 73 -1.32 -16.26 11.91
N VAL A 74 -0.70 -17.37 11.51
CA VAL A 74 0.73 -17.62 11.69
C VAL A 74 1.59 -16.65 10.89
N LEU A 75 1.26 -16.43 9.61
CA LEU A 75 1.97 -15.45 8.77
C LEU A 75 1.86 -14.03 9.33
N GLY A 76 0.75 -13.68 9.96
CA GLY A 76 0.60 -12.39 10.64
C GLY A 76 1.66 -12.13 11.70
N GLU A 77 2.20 -13.18 12.34
CA GLU A 77 3.26 -13.10 13.35
C GLU A 77 4.68 -13.26 12.77
N TYR A 78 4.83 -13.47 11.46
CA TYR A 78 6.15 -13.44 10.84
C TYR A 78 6.76 -12.05 11.00
N ILE A 79 8.00 -12.01 11.49
CA ILE A 79 8.75 -10.76 11.59
C ILE A 79 9.40 -10.46 10.24
N LEU A 80 9.19 -9.24 9.75
CA LEU A 80 9.86 -8.70 8.57
C LEU A 80 11.37 -8.81 8.71
N GLN A 81 12.02 -9.43 7.72
CA GLN A 81 13.47 -9.59 7.65
C GLN A 81 14.14 -8.59 6.70
N PHE A 82 13.38 -7.60 6.20
CA PHE A 82 13.82 -6.65 5.18
C PHE A 82 13.23 -5.24 5.40
N GLY A 83 13.83 -4.27 4.72
CA GLY A 83 13.32 -2.89 4.62
C GLY A 83 13.37 -2.10 5.94
N LYS A 84 12.81 -0.90 5.88
CA LYS A 84 12.79 0.07 7.00
C LYS A 84 11.95 -0.37 8.21
N TYR A 85 11.05 -1.32 8.02
CA TYR A 85 10.20 -1.87 9.07
C TYR A 85 10.66 -3.27 9.53
N LYS A 86 11.91 -3.64 9.24
CA LYS A 86 12.50 -4.87 9.76
C LYS A 86 12.32 -4.93 11.29
N GLY A 87 11.97 -6.11 11.80
CA GLY A 87 11.68 -6.33 13.21
C GLY A 87 10.21 -6.12 13.60
N LYS A 88 9.36 -5.65 12.68
CA LYS A 88 7.89 -5.62 12.86
C LYS A 88 7.23 -6.85 12.25
N SER A 89 6.08 -7.24 12.76
CA SER A 89 5.33 -8.36 12.20
C SER A 89 4.68 -7.98 10.85
N PHE A 90 4.34 -8.97 10.04
CA PHE A 90 3.62 -8.75 8.78
C PHE A 90 2.27 -8.09 9.04
N ARG A 91 1.55 -8.52 10.08
CA ARG A 91 0.31 -7.89 10.53
C ARG A 91 0.52 -6.41 10.82
N TRP A 92 1.55 -6.08 11.61
CA TRP A 92 1.85 -4.70 11.97
C TRP A 92 2.01 -3.82 10.73
N LEU A 93 2.68 -4.30 9.68
CA LEU A 93 2.85 -3.54 8.44
C LEU A 93 1.51 -3.26 7.73
N LEU A 94 0.63 -4.26 7.61
CA LEU A 94 -0.70 -4.06 7.01
C LEU A 94 -1.57 -3.06 7.80
N GLU A 95 -1.42 -3.02 9.12
CA GLU A 95 -2.17 -2.09 9.97
C GLU A 95 -1.59 -0.66 9.90
N ASN A 96 -0.28 -0.52 9.72
CA ASN A 96 0.41 0.75 9.89
C ASN A 96 0.85 1.44 8.59
N ASP A 97 1.08 0.72 7.48
CA ASP A 97 1.54 1.30 6.22
C ASP A 97 1.13 0.45 5.00
N VAL A 98 -0.16 0.52 4.65
CA VAL A 98 -0.70 -0.12 3.43
C VAL A 98 -0.06 0.44 2.17
N GLY A 99 0.31 1.73 2.15
CA GLY A 99 0.96 2.33 0.98
C GLY A 99 2.30 1.66 0.66
N TYR A 100 3.10 1.36 1.69
CA TYR A 100 4.34 0.60 1.51
C TYR A 100 4.07 -0.85 1.07
N THR A 101 3.02 -1.48 1.58
CA THR A 101 2.59 -2.81 1.13
C THR A 101 2.27 -2.83 -0.37
N VAL A 102 1.47 -1.87 -0.84
CA VAL A 102 1.12 -1.72 -2.26
C VAL A 102 2.37 -1.47 -3.11
N TYR A 103 3.29 -0.63 -2.64
CA TYR A 103 4.56 -0.39 -3.32
C TYR A 103 5.36 -1.70 -3.50
N LEU A 104 5.48 -2.52 -2.46
CA LEU A 104 6.20 -3.81 -2.52
C LEU A 104 5.55 -4.78 -3.51
N LEU A 105 4.21 -4.88 -3.50
CA LEU A 105 3.45 -5.74 -4.42
C LEU A 105 3.67 -5.34 -5.88
N LYS A 106 3.56 -4.04 -6.19
CA LYS A 106 3.80 -3.52 -7.55
C LYS A 106 5.25 -3.66 -7.98
N HIS A 107 6.20 -3.45 -7.07
CA HIS A 107 7.61 -3.66 -7.37
C HIS A 107 7.86 -5.12 -7.75
N ARG A 108 7.27 -6.05 -7.00
CA ARG A 108 7.41 -7.48 -7.26
C ARG A 108 6.82 -7.89 -8.61
N GLU A 109 5.63 -7.40 -8.95
CA GLU A 109 4.99 -7.65 -10.25
C GLU A 109 5.85 -7.15 -11.42
N LYS A 110 6.51 -6.00 -11.26
CA LYS A 110 7.46 -5.48 -12.26
C LYS A 110 8.70 -6.36 -12.40
N GLU A 111 9.27 -6.85 -11.31
CA GLU A 111 10.41 -7.78 -11.36
C GLU A 111 10.04 -9.11 -12.04
N GLU A 112 8.84 -9.62 -11.78
CA GLU A 112 8.31 -10.84 -12.42
C GLU A 112 8.09 -10.64 -13.91
N ALA A 113 7.48 -9.51 -14.32
CA ALA A 113 7.30 -9.15 -15.72
C ALA A 113 8.64 -8.97 -16.48
N ALA A 114 9.67 -8.51 -15.78
CA ALA A 114 11.02 -8.35 -16.33
C ALA A 114 11.82 -9.67 -16.39
N GLY A 115 11.23 -10.81 -15.96
CA GLY A 115 11.91 -12.11 -15.96
C GLY A 115 13.09 -12.18 -14.99
N VAL A 116 13.15 -11.27 -14.00
CA VAL A 116 14.27 -11.18 -13.05
C VAL A 116 14.13 -12.30 -12.01
N CYS A 117 14.64 -13.47 -12.35
CA CYS A 117 14.84 -14.56 -11.42
C CYS A 117 16.16 -14.35 -10.67
N THR A 118 16.13 -13.59 -9.58
CA THR A 118 17.32 -13.37 -8.75
C THR A 118 17.42 -14.34 -7.57
N THR A 119 18.66 -14.54 -7.14
CA THR A 119 19.19 -15.53 -6.22
C THR A 119 18.57 -15.59 -4.82
N GLU A 120 18.76 -16.74 -4.18
CA GLU A 120 18.27 -17.13 -2.86
C GLU A 120 18.81 -16.23 -1.74
N GLY A 121 17.95 -15.83 -0.81
CA GLY A 121 18.35 -15.07 0.38
C GLY A 121 17.20 -14.86 1.35
N HIS A 122 17.48 -14.83 2.65
CA HIS A 122 16.46 -14.76 3.69
C HIS A 122 15.58 -13.49 3.62
N LYS A 123 16.13 -12.36 3.16
CA LYS A 123 15.34 -11.14 2.89
C LYS A 123 14.28 -11.37 1.82
N LYS A 124 14.67 -12.08 0.75
CA LYS A 124 13.79 -12.36 -0.39
C LYS A 124 12.74 -13.39 -0.03
N ALA A 125 13.10 -14.45 0.70
CA ALA A 125 12.14 -15.40 1.26
C ALA A 125 11.08 -14.67 2.11
N SER A 126 11.51 -13.81 3.04
CA SER A 126 10.59 -13.00 3.86
C SER A 126 9.70 -12.07 3.02
N LEU A 127 10.22 -11.46 1.94
CA LEU A 127 9.42 -10.66 1.02
C LEU A 127 8.36 -11.49 0.30
N LEU A 128 8.69 -12.68 -0.18
CA LEU A 128 7.74 -13.58 -0.85
C LEU A 128 6.65 -14.04 0.12
N SER A 129 7.00 -14.47 1.33
CA SER A 129 6.01 -14.83 2.36
C SER A 129 5.10 -13.64 2.71
N PHE A 130 5.64 -12.41 2.72
CA PHE A 130 4.86 -11.20 2.96
C PHE A 130 3.90 -10.90 1.80
N VAL A 131 4.34 -11.07 0.54
CA VAL A 131 3.49 -10.91 -0.64
C VAL A 131 2.33 -11.90 -0.61
N ASP A 132 2.60 -13.17 -0.32
CA ASP A 132 1.57 -14.22 -0.16
C ASP A 132 0.57 -13.85 0.95
N TYR A 133 1.08 -13.38 2.10
CA TYR A 133 0.25 -12.94 3.21
C TYR A 133 -0.63 -11.76 2.84
N ALA A 134 -0.07 -10.70 2.23
CA ALA A 134 -0.81 -9.51 1.85
C ALA A 134 -1.91 -9.82 0.81
N ARG A 135 -1.64 -10.73 -0.13
CA ARG A 135 -2.61 -11.19 -1.13
C ARG A 135 -3.72 -12.08 -0.56
N SER A 136 -3.61 -12.54 0.68
CA SER A 136 -4.70 -13.28 1.36
C SER A 136 -5.87 -12.39 1.83
N PHE A 137 -5.72 -11.06 1.76
CA PHE A 137 -6.74 -10.09 2.19
C PHE A 137 -7.46 -9.46 1.00
N GLU A 138 -8.79 -9.58 0.98
CA GLU A 138 -9.62 -9.00 -0.07
C GLU A 138 -9.48 -7.47 -0.13
N GLU A 139 -9.28 -6.80 1.01
CA GLU A 139 -9.09 -5.35 1.03
C GLU A 139 -7.85 -4.91 0.25
N ILE A 140 -6.78 -5.71 0.24
CA ILE A 140 -5.55 -5.44 -0.53
C ILE A 140 -5.78 -5.73 -2.01
N ILE A 141 -6.41 -6.86 -2.34
CA ILE A 141 -6.72 -7.23 -3.73
C ILE A 141 -7.65 -6.19 -4.39
N SER A 142 -8.71 -5.80 -3.69
CA SER A 142 -9.64 -4.75 -4.13
C SER A 142 -8.94 -3.41 -4.32
N LEU A 143 -8.00 -3.02 -3.44
CA LEU A 143 -7.21 -1.80 -3.61
C LEU A 143 -6.31 -1.85 -4.84
N LEU A 144 -5.61 -2.96 -5.07
CA LEU A 144 -4.76 -3.13 -6.24
C LEU A 144 -5.56 -3.05 -7.54
N ARG A 145 -6.71 -3.73 -7.59
CA ARG A 145 -7.63 -3.70 -8.74
C ARG A 145 -8.12 -2.28 -9.01
N PHE A 146 -8.57 -1.57 -7.98
CA PHE A 146 -9.00 -0.17 -8.11
C PHE A 146 -7.88 0.74 -8.63
N GLN A 147 -6.61 0.47 -8.25
CA GLN A 147 -5.47 1.24 -8.74
C GLN A 147 -5.04 0.88 -10.17
N SER A 148 -5.31 -0.33 -10.65
CA SER A 148 -5.07 -0.72 -12.04
C SER A 148 -6.19 -0.29 -12.99
N GLU A 149 -7.44 -0.28 -12.49
CA GLU A 149 -8.63 0.13 -13.25
C GLU A 149 -8.78 1.65 -13.31
N LYS A 150 -8.25 2.37 -12.31
CA LYS A 150 -7.98 3.78 -12.52
C LYS A 150 -7.05 3.87 -13.72
N PRO A 151 -7.47 4.49 -14.85
CA PRO A 151 -6.46 4.95 -15.81
C PRO A 151 -5.50 5.74 -14.95
N THR A 152 -4.19 5.49 -15.10
CA THR A 152 -3.16 6.30 -14.48
C THR A 152 -3.60 7.73 -14.65
N SER A 153 -4.20 8.29 -13.61
CA SER A 153 -4.31 9.70 -13.53
C SER A 153 -2.85 10.08 -13.21
N GLN A 154 -2.01 10.10 -14.26
CA GLN A 154 -1.57 11.39 -14.74
C GLN A 154 -2.77 12.26 -14.44
N ALA A 155 -2.70 12.99 -13.32
CA ALA A 155 -3.35 14.28 -13.37
C ALA A 155 -2.98 14.75 -14.76
N ALA A 156 -3.95 14.71 -15.71
CA ALA A 156 -3.89 15.63 -16.82
C ALA A 156 -3.62 16.90 -16.03
N SER A 157 -2.37 17.35 -16.09
CA SER A 157 -1.98 18.48 -15.27
C SER A 157 -3.02 19.55 -15.60
N GLU A 158 -3.40 20.42 -14.67
CA GLU A 158 -4.49 21.36 -14.98
C GLU A 158 -4.26 22.02 -16.38
N ASP A 159 -2.99 22.21 -16.74
CA ASP A 159 -2.45 22.51 -18.07
C ASP A 159 -2.98 21.65 -19.24
N ASP A 160 -3.06 20.32 -19.15
CA ASP A 160 -3.50 19.40 -20.21
C ASP A 160 -5.04 19.29 -20.33
N GLN A 161 -5.79 19.81 -19.37
CA GLN A 161 -7.25 19.80 -19.42
C GLN A 161 -7.76 20.82 -20.45
N LEU A 162 -8.79 20.45 -21.21
CA LEU A 162 -9.46 21.39 -22.12
C LEU A 162 -10.18 22.48 -21.34
N VAL A 163 -10.11 23.73 -21.84
CA VAL A 163 -10.83 24.87 -21.26
C VAL A 163 -12.33 24.61 -21.24
N GLY A 164 -12.88 23.96 -22.27
CA GLY A 164 -14.28 23.49 -22.30
C GLY A 164 -15.34 24.58 -22.49
N PHE A 165 -14.95 25.85 -22.57
CA PHE A 165 -15.86 26.98 -22.81
C PHE A 165 -15.21 28.08 -23.67
N GLY A 166 -16.06 28.94 -24.24
CA GLY A 166 -15.64 30.09 -25.04
C GLY A 166 -14.97 29.73 -26.37
N THR A 167 -14.29 30.70 -26.97
CA THR A 167 -13.65 30.56 -28.28
C THR A 167 -12.44 29.61 -28.27
N ARG A 168 -11.89 29.31 -27.09
CA ARG A 168 -10.80 28.34 -26.88
C ARG A 168 -11.26 27.05 -26.20
N ALA A 169 -12.55 26.69 -26.30
CA ALA A 169 -13.10 25.49 -25.63
C ALA A 169 -12.36 24.18 -25.97
N LYS A 170 -11.77 24.11 -27.17
CA LYS A 170 -11.01 22.95 -27.67
C LYS A 170 -9.50 23.05 -27.43
N SER A 171 -9.02 24.14 -26.82
CA SER A 171 -7.62 24.29 -26.43
C SER A 171 -7.41 23.85 -24.98
N THR A 172 -6.19 23.46 -24.66
CA THR A 172 -5.80 23.14 -23.27
C THR A 172 -5.48 24.41 -22.48
N TRP A 173 -5.50 24.33 -21.15
CA TRP A 173 -5.07 25.44 -20.29
C TRP A 173 -3.61 25.85 -20.53
N GLN A 174 -2.75 24.89 -20.88
CA GLN A 174 -1.35 25.11 -21.26
C GLN A 174 -1.24 25.97 -22.53
N GLU A 175 -1.99 25.61 -23.57
CA GLU A 175 -1.99 26.34 -24.85
C GLU A 175 -2.47 27.77 -24.66
N VAL A 176 -3.47 27.99 -23.81
CA VAL A 176 -3.97 29.33 -23.47
C VAL A 176 -2.93 30.14 -22.70
N TRP A 177 -2.20 29.53 -21.77
CA TRP A 177 -1.14 30.21 -21.01
C TRP A 177 0.08 30.56 -21.87
N GLN A 178 0.48 29.65 -22.76
CA GLN A 178 1.61 29.84 -23.68
C GLN A 178 1.28 30.90 -24.75
N ASN A 179 0.03 30.95 -25.24
CA ASN A 179 -0.42 31.91 -26.25
C ASN A 179 -1.06 33.18 -25.67
N ARG A 180 -0.71 33.57 -24.44
CA ARG A 180 -1.32 34.72 -23.72
C ARG A 180 -1.26 36.07 -24.43
N ALA A 181 -0.48 36.20 -25.49
CA ALA A 181 -0.42 37.41 -26.32
C ALA A 181 -1.76 37.73 -27.01
N ASP A 182 -2.64 36.74 -27.17
CA ASP A 182 -3.99 36.94 -27.72
C ASP A 182 -4.98 37.57 -26.72
N GLY A 183 -4.58 37.76 -25.45
CA GLY A 183 -5.38 38.38 -24.40
C GLY A 183 -6.42 37.45 -23.76
N TYR A 184 -6.60 36.21 -24.24
CA TYR A 184 -7.63 35.30 -23.74
C TYR A 184 -7.39 34.87 -22.29
N ALA A 185 -6.13 34.57 -21.93
CA ALA A 185 -5.74 34.27 -20.55
C ALA A 185 -6.05 35.44 -19.59
N ALA A 186 -5.79 36.68 -20.02
CA ALA A 186 -6.08 37.87 -19.21
C ALA A 186 -7.59 38.10 -19.02
N PHE A 187 -8.41 37.77 -20.03
CA PHE A 187 -9.86 37.80 -19.93
C PHE A 187 -10.40 36.83 -18.88
N ILE A 188 -9.95 35.57 -18.89
CA ILE A 188 -10.36 34.55 -17.91
C ILE A 188 -9.96 34.99 -16.49
N MET A 189 -8.73 35.44 -16.30
CA MET A 189 -8.24 35.89 -14.98
C MET A 189 -8.98 37.11 -14.43
N ARG A 190 -9.62 37.89 -15.30
CA ARG A 190 -10.43 39.06 -14.93
C ARG A 190 -11.91 38.73 -14.74
N ALA A 191 -12.36 37.57 -15.23
CA ALA A 191 -13.72 37.10 -15.05
C ALA A 191 -13.94 36.77 -13.57
N LYS A 192 -14.85 37.48 -12.90
CA LYS A 192 -15.29 37.15 -11.55
C LYS A 192 -16.24 35.97 -11.65
N CYS A 193 -15.94 34.87 -10.96
CA CYS A 193 -16.89 33.77 -10.80
C CYS A 193 -18.10 34.27 -10.00
N PHE A 194 -19.26 34.37 -10.65
CA PHE A 194 -20.53 34.51 -9.95
C PHE A 194 -21.02 33.09 -9.60
N PRO A 195 -21.31 32.77 -8.33
CA PRO A 195 -21.88 31.47 -7.99
C PRO A 195 -23.30 31.41 -8.52
N GLY A 196 -23.56 30.46 -9.43
CA GLY A 196 -24.90 30.07 -9.85
C GLY A 196 -25.44 30.77 -11.09
N SER A 197 -25.11 30.23 -12.26
CA SER A 197 -25.93 30.29 -13.48
C SER A 197 -25.64 29.06 -14.32
#